data_AF-A0A849Q1V1-F1
#
_entry.id   AF-A0A849Q1V1-F1
#
_cell.length_a   1.000
_cell.length_b   1.000
_cell.length_c   1.000
_cell.angle_alpha   90.00
_cell.angle_beta   90.00
_cell.angle_gamma   90.00
#
_symmetry.space_group_name_H-M   'P 1'
#
loop_
_entity.id
_entity.type
_entity.pdbx_description
1 polymer ?
#
loop_
_entity_poly.entity_id
_entity_poly.type
_entity_poly.pdbx_seq_one_letter_code
_entity_poly.pdbx_strand_id
1 'polypeptide(L)'
;MKPTRFAATAYIIFKDKVLLINHPKIKRWLPVGGKVDPDETPDQAVLREIKEEVGLDVKIMARKEVLSNKVVSYRYAQLEDLGKKFHFDFIYYARSDIDTIKLDAEISEAKWFTYTDYLKIKDELFDDVKKELEIIYLQEIPYNPYMLINKENIDKIKDNDFEIVVVNHCDTKTERFIQQLKQLFDTKIYFICKKYSYNETSAKNISQMTENKDFFDTDTLISELNKHDKKILVFDLSGIFYNVTKSITNLKRICLIEDTKNGLNIHNDDVPRISIATSNLKKLIENPLVAKGIFDAFITYSRDYNYEFGLNKRVLILGTGSIGSYLLNILEKRFTHVCGYDIDILTSAKMLLANHDMIKDIEKISTYDIIFGTTGDDSALDINHLKILKDNVFLINCSTNNSEFSQEQIKKHKITKEGLTEIIKINDKTINLLNLGNPINFYKQTGTDRKAIDTVFAYMIDSLVEWMINSKQKATVDISADDIIQKETSEKYIRYFFNSYVR
;
A
#
# COMPACT_ATOMS: atom_id res chain seq x y z
N MET A 1 45.93 13.38 6.82
CA MET A 1 46.43 12.02 7.10
C MET A 1 46.60 11.28 5.79
N LYS A 2 47.64 10.44 5.62
CA LYS A 2 47.79 9.58 4.43
C LYS A 2 47.21 8.20 4.74
N PRO A 3 46.37 7.62 3.86
CA PRO A 3 45.88 6.26 4.08
C PRO A 3 47.06 5.29 4.09
N THR A 4 47.05 4.38 5.06
CA THR A 4 48.07 3.32 5.19
C THR A 4 47.74 2.11 4.32
N ARG A 5 46.49 2.00 3.84
CA ARG A 5 46.02 0.90 2.99
C ARG A 5 44.76 1.33 2.23
N PHE A 6 44.59 0.78 1.02
CA PHE A 6 43.33 0.79 0.28
C PHE A 6 42.58 -0.52 0.53
N ALA A 7 41.26 -0.43 0.69
CA ALA A 7 40.37 -1.57 0.85
C ALA A 7 39.19 -1.43 -0.10
N ALA A 8 38.51 -2.55 -0.39
CA ALA A 8 37.27 -2.53 -1.14
C ALA A 8 36.28 -3.50 -0.50
N THR A 9 35.05 -3.03 -0.33
CA THR A 9 33.99 -3.71 0.41
C THR A 9 32.70 -3.72 -0.39
N ALA A 10 31.98 -4.84 -0.39
CA ALA A 10 30.72 -5.02 -1.08
C ALA A 10 29.58 -5.49 -0.16
N TYR A 11 28.45 -4.79 -0.25
CA TYR A 11 27.17 -5.31 0.20
C TYR A 11 26.54 -6.13 -0.94
N ILE A 12 26.48 -7.45 -0.75
CA ILE A 12 25.93 -8.36 -1.76
C ILE A 12 24.45 -8.57 -1.50
N ILE A 13 23.63 -8.30 -2.50
CA ILE A 13 22.17 -8.39 -2.45
C ILE A 13 21.71 -9.61 -3.25
N PHE A 14 20.91 -10.46 -2.64
CA PHE A 14 20.16 -11.53 -3.30
C PHE A 14 18.68 -11.38 -2.95
N LYS A 15 17.85 -11.10 -3.96
CA LYS A 15 16.42 -10.80 -3.79
C LYS A 15 16.18 -9.69 -2.73
N ASP A 16 15.67 -10.07 -1.56
CA ASP A 16 15.33 -9.22 -0.42
C ASP A 16 16.32 -9.37 0.75
N LYS A 17 17.49 -9.98 0.50
CA LYS A 17 18.50 -10.28 1.52
C LYS A 17 19.84 -9.66 1.20
N VAL A 18 20.62 -9.37 2.25
CA VAL A 18 22.01 -8.91 2.17
C VAL A 18 22.93 -9.93 2.86
N LEU A 19 24.03 -10.30 2.22
CA LEU A 19 25.03 -11.20 2.80
C LEU A 19 25.95 -10.44 3.76
N LEU A 20 26.14 -10.98 4.96
CA LEU A 20 27.20 -10.56 5.87
C LEU A 20 28.03 -11.77 6.31
N ILE A 21 29.30 -11.53 6.58
CA ILE A 21 30.26 -12.50 7.12
C ILE A 21 30.58 -12.16 8.58
N ASN A 22 30.75 -13.16 9.44
CA ASN A 22 31.24 -12.95 10.79
C ASN A 22 32.77 -12.92 10.76
N HIS A 23 33.35 -11.72 10.90
CA HIS A 23 34.77 -11.55 10.72
C HIS A 23 35.55 -12.19 11.89
N PRO A 24 36.48 -13.14 11.65
CA PRO A 24 37.04 -14.02 12.68
C PRO A 24 37.76 -13.27 13.82
N LYS A 25 38.45 -12.16 13.50
CA LYS A 25 39.21 -11.36 14.49
C LYS A 25 38.37 -10.30 15.20
N ILE A 26 37.38 -9.73 14.50
CA ILE A 26 36.57 -8.60 14.99
C ILE A 26 35.34 -9.13 15.73
N LYS A 27 34.93 -10.37 15.43
CA LYS A 27 33.76 -11.06 15.98
C LYS A 27 32.47 -10.26 15.82
N ARG A 28 32.30 -9.66 14.63
CA ARG A 28 31.13 -8.88 14.23
C ARG A 28 30.76 -9.19 12.78
N TRP A 29 29.49 -8.98 12.47
CA TRP A 29 28.95 -9.08 11.12
C TRP A 29 29.39 -7.89 10.27
N LEU A 30 30.03 -8.18 9.15
CA LEU A 30 30.55 -7.20 8.20
C LEU A 30 30.13 -7.57 6.77
N PRO A 31 30.03 -6.58 5.87
CA PRO A 31 30.04 -6.85 4.43
C PRO A 31 31.34 -7.56 4.00
N VAL A 32 31.29 -8.19 2.84
CA VAL A 32 32.41 -8.95 2.25
C VAL A 32 33.41 -7.97 1.65
N GLY A 33 34.72 -8.14 1.90
CA GLY A 33 35.70 -7.17 1.42
C GLY A 33 37.09 -7.34 2.02
N GLY A 34 38.06 -6.68 1.40
CA GLY A 34 39.46 -6.92 1.73
C GLY A 34 40.43 -5.89 1.17
N LYS A 35 41.70 -6.29 1.04
CA LYS A 35 42.77 -5.39 0.58
C LYS A 35 42.60 -5.10 -0.91
N VAL A 36 42.91 -3.87 -1.32
CA VAL A 36 43.27 -3.62 -2.72
C VAL A 36 44.78 -3.80 -2.86
N ASP A 37 45.20 -4.76 -3.68
CA ASP A 37 46.60 -4.99 -4.00
C ASP A 37 47.13 -4.01 -5.07
N PRO A 38 48.46 -3.81 -5.17
CA PRO A 38 49.04 -2.76 -6.02
C PRO A 38 48.74 -2.88 -7.52
N ASP A 39 48.42 -4.09 -7.98
CA ASP A 39 48.25 -4.51 -9.37
C ASP A 39 46.78 -4.74 -9.77
N GLU A 40 45.84 -4.40 -8.89
CA GLU A 40 44.40 -4.49 -9.16
C GLU A 40 43.67 -3.16 -8.91
N THR A 41 42.51 -3.00 -9.56
CA THR A 41 41.57 -1.91 -9.26
C THR A 41 40.66 -2.28 -8.10
N PRO A 42 40.04 -1.32 -7.39
CA PRO A 42 39.20 -1.66 -6.23
C PRO A 42 37.99 -2.55 -6.56
N ASP A 43 37.43 -2.44 -7.78
CA ASP A 43 36.37 -3.32 -8.25
C ASP A 43 36.87 -4.74 -8.59
N GLN A 44 38.11 -4.88 -9.05
CA GLN A 44 38.74 -6.21 -9.20
C GLN A 44 39.01 -6.84 -7.84
N ALA A 45 39.54 -6.05 -6.89
CA ALA A 45 39.80 -6.48 -5.53
C ALA A 45 38.53 -7.02 -4.86
N VAL A 46 37.45 -6.24 -4.88
CA VAL A 46 36.20 -6.68 -4.21
C VAL A 46 35.61 -7.93 -4.87
N LEU A 47 35.68 -8.07 -6.20
CA LEU A 47 35.20 -9.28 -6.88
C LEU A 47 36.05 -10.51 -6.53
N ARG A 48 37.38 -10.35 -6.42
CA ARG A 48 38.29 -11.40 -5.97
C ARG A 48 37.97 -11.83 -4.53
N GLU A 49 37.86 -10.87 -3.60
CA GLU A 49 37.55 -11.14 -2.19
C GLU A 49 36.19 -11.85 -2.05
N ILE A 50 35.16 -11.43 -2.80
CA ILE A 50 33.86 -12.12 -2.80
C ILE A 50 33.98 -13.57 -3.27
N LYS A 51 34.80 -13.81 -4.30
CA LYS A 51 35.02 -15.15 -4.82
C LYS A 51 35.79 -16.03 -3.83
N GLU A 52 36.78 -15.46 -3.17
CA GLU A 52 37.62 -16.15 -2.18
C GLU A 52 36.82 -16.44 -0.91
N GLU A 53 36.22 -15.42 -0.28
CA GLU A 53 35.60 -15.55 1.04
C GLU A 53 34.27 -16.32 1.04
N VAL A 54 33.44 -16.14 -0.01
CA VAL A 54 32.07 -16.68 -0.05
C VAL A 54 31.70 -17.42 -1.34
N GLY A 55 32.63 -17.54 -2.30
CA GLY A 55 32.48 -18.37 -3.49
C GLY A 55 31.52 -17.84 -4.56
N LEU A 56 31.00 -16.62 -4.40
CA LEU A 56 29.96 -16.06 -5.27
C LEU A 56 30.56 -15.37 -6.50
N ASP A 57 29.90 -15.52 -7.64
CA ASP A 57 30.08 -14.65 -8.80
C ASP A 57 28.96 -13.59 -8.79
N VAL A 58 29.32 -12.32 -8.66
CA VAL A 58 28.36 -11.22 -8.49
C VAL A 58 28.52 -10.15 -9.55
N LYS A 59 27.46 -9.37 -9.75
CA LYS A 59 27.48 -8.19 -10.62
C LYS A 59 27.44 -6.91 -9.79
N ILE A 60 28.47 -6.07 -9.92
CA ILE A 60 28.48 -4.75 -9.26
C ILE A 60 27.36 -3.87 -9.83
N MET A 61 26.60 -3.24 -8.93
CA MET A 61 25.54 -2.31 -9.25
C MET A 61 26.14 -0.91 -9.43
N ALA A 62 26.61 -0.57 -10.64
CA ALA A 62 27.16 0.76 -10.92
C ALA A 62 26.11 1.88 -10.74
N ARG A 63 26.54 3.08 -10.30
CA ARG A 63 25.63 4.23 -10.03
C ARG A 63 25.38 5.07 -11.28
N LYS A 64 26.27 4.99 -12.27
CA LYS A 64 26.18 5.67 -13.57
C LYS A 64 26.70 4.75 -14.67
N GLU A 65 26.28 5.00 -15.90
CA GLU A 65 26.99 4.49 -17.08
C GLU A 65 28.45 4.94 -16.99
N VAL A 66 29.36 3.98 -17.14
CA VAL A 66 30.78 4.17 -16.90
C VAL A 66 31.33 5.10 -17.98
N LEU A 67 31.86 6.28 -17.59
CA LEU A 67 32.46 7.23 -18.53
C LEU A 67 33.79 6.71 -19.14
N SER A 68 34.40 5.69 -18.52
CA SER A 68 35.60 5.01 -19.01
C SER A 68 35.58 3.52 -18.66
N ASN A 69 35.80 2.63 -19.61
CA ASN A 69 35.73 1.16 -19.45
C ASN A 69 36.81 0.53 -18.52
N LYS A 70 37.49 1.31 -17.67
CA LYS A 70 38.64 0.84 -16.88
C LYS A 70 38.32 0.50 -15.42
N VAL A 71 37.26 1.06 -14.84
CA VAL A 71 36.89 0.87 -13.41
C VAL A 71 35.38 0.99 -13.26
N VAL A 72 34.74 0.02 -12.59
CA VAL A 72 33.31 0.15 -12.22
C VAL A 72 33.15 1.17 -11.08
N SER A 73 32.16 2.06 -11.19
CA SER A 73 31.92 3.10 -10.19
C SER A 73 31.56 2.50 -8.82
N TYR A 74 32.31 2.86 -7.77
CA TYR A 74 31.92 2.61 -6.38
C TYR A 74 30.77 3.55 -5.94
N ARG A 75 30.06 3.22 -4.86
CA ARG A 75 28.96 4.00 -4.29
C ARG A 75 29.45 5.27 -3.62
N TYR A 76 30.42 5.11 -2.74
CA TYR A 76 31.20 6.16 -2.07
C TYR A 76 32.51 5.54 -1.53
N ALA A 77 33.43 6.38 -1.07
CA ALA A 77 34.63 5.93 -0.37
C ALA A 77 34.64 6.51 1.04
N GLN A 78 35.14 5.75 1.99
CA GLN A 78 35.25 6.17 3.39
C GLN A 78 36.67 6.05 3.91
N LEU A 79 37.04 6.94 4.83
CA LEU A 79 38.31 6.87 5.55
C LEU A 79 38.03 6.32 6.94
N GLU A 80 38.44 5.08 7.17
CA GLU A 80 38.32 4.43 8.47
C GLU A 80 39.57 4.72 9.32
N ASP A 81 39.34 5.27 10.50
CA ASP A 81 40.39 5.50 11.50
C ASP A 81 40.44 4.32 12.48
N LEU A 82 41.47 3.47 12.31
CA LEU A 82 41.76 2.34 13.19
C LEU A 82 42.81 2.72 14.24
N GLY A 83 42.90 4.00 14.59
CA GLY A 83 43.79 4.61 15.57
C GLY A 83 45.23 4.78 15.07
N LYS A 84 45.90 3.66 14.75
CA LYS A 84 47.29 3.67 14.23
C LYS A 84 47.39 3.53 12.71
N LYS A 85 46.26 3.18 12.06
CA LYS A 85 46.17 2.89 10.63
C LYS A 85 44.92 3.57 10.08
N PHE A 86 45.04 4.05 8.86
CA PHE A 86 43.94 4.62 8.10
C PHE A 86 43.67 3.74 6.89
N HIS A 87 42.45 3.23 6.77
CA HIS A 87 42.02 2.52 5.56
C HIS A 87 41.16 3.46 4.73
N PHE A 88 41.49 3.59 3.44
CA PHE A 88 40.61 4.25 2.48
C PHE A 88 39.84 3.15 1.75
N ASP A 89 38.58 2.97 2.15
CA ASP A 89 37.73 1.87 1.70
C ASP A 89 36.77 2.33 0.60
N PHE A 90 36.71 1.56 -0.49
CA PHE A 90 35.81 1.77 -1.62
C PHE A 90 34.57 0.87 -1.48
N ILE A 91 33.41 1.48 -1.29
CA ILE A 91 32.16 0.75 -1.01
C ILE A 91 31.40 0.47 -2.30
N TYR A 92 31.01 -0.79 -2.49
CA TYR A 92 30.25 -1.28 -3.63
C TYR A 92 28.95 -1.93 -3.16
N TYR A 93 27.92 -1.87 -4.01
CA TYR A 93 26.78 -2.78 -3.92
C TYR A 93 26.89 -3.76 -5.08
N ALA A 94 26.62 -5.03 -4.80
CA ALA A 94 26.67 -6.10 -5.80
C ALA A 94 25.41 -6.95 -5.74
N ARG A 95 25.04 -7.56 -6.86
CA ARG A 95 23.90 -8.48 -6.97
C ARG A 95 24.40 -9.89 -7.23
N SER A 96 23.88 -10.84 -6.46
CA SER A 96 24.02 -12.27 -6.74
C SER A 96 22.73 -12.81 -7.36
N ASP A 97 22.86 -13.74 -8.29
CA ASP A 97 21.74 -14.50 -8.86
C ASP A 97 21.46 -15.82 -8.11
N ILE A 98 22.35 -16.19 -7.18
CA ILE A 98 22.23 -17.37 -6.31
C ILE A 98 22.42 -17.00 -4.83
N ASP A 99 21.91 -17.82 -3.92
CA ASP A 99 22.11 -17.69 -2.47
C ASP A 99 23.03 -18.77 -1.87
N THR A 100 23.51 -19.70 -2.67
CA THR A 100 24.44 -20.74 -2.22
C THR A 100 25.84 -20.18 -2.06
N ILE A 101 26.32 -20.13 -0.82
CA ILE A 101 27.66 -19.67 -0.46
C ILE A 101 28.62 -20.84 -0.29
N LYS A 102 29.90 -20.61 -0.60
CA LYS A 102 31.00 -21.53 -0.28
C LYS A 102 32.04 -20.75 0.51
N LEU A 103 32.14 -21.03 1.79
CA LEU A 103 33.04 -20.32 2.69
C LEU A 103 34.49 -20.74 2.49
N ASP A 104 35.38 -19.76 2.55
CA ASP A 104 36.80 -20.01 2.82
C ASP A 104 37.00 -20.51 4.27
N ALA A 105 38.11 -21.23 4.49
CA ALA A 105 38.46 -21.76 5.82
C ALA A 105 38.68 -20.66 6.87
N GLU A 106 39.03 -19.44 6.46
CA GLU A 106 39.24 -18.30 7.36
C GLU A 106 37.94 -17.64 7.83
N ILE A 107 36.82 -17.86 7.13
CA ILE A 107 35.51 -17.31 7.48
C ILE A 107 34.75 -18.28 8.37
N SER A 108 34.50 -17.87 9.63
CA SER A 108 33.79 -18.72 10.59
C SER A 108 32.32 -18.92 10.25
N GLU A 109 31.68 -17.91 9.67
CA GLU A 109 30.25 -17.94 9.37
C GLU A 109 29.86 -16.87 8.33
N ALA A 110 28.90 -17.17 7.46
CA ALA A 110 28.24 -16.18 6.62
C ALA A 110 26.74 -16.45 6.54
N LYS A 111 25.93 -15.39 6.52
CA LYS A 111 24.47 -15.47 6.56
C LYS A 111 23.82 -14.40 5.69
N TRP A 112 22.75 -14.79 5.02
CA TRP A 112 21.84 -13.86 4.34
C TRP A 112 20.85 -13.30 5.34
N PHE A 113 20.88 -11.98 5.53
CA PHE A 113 19.95 -11.26 6.40
C PHE A 113 18.82 -10.69 5.57
N THR A 114 17.57 -10.88 5.99
CA THR A 114 16.42 -10.06 5.55
C THR A 114 16.39 -8.74 6.33
N TYR A 115 15.53 -7.80 5.96
CA TYR A 115 15.30 -6.60 6.77
C TYR A 115 14.87 -6.94 8.21
N THR A 116 14.05 -7.97 8.40
CA THR A 116 13.65 -8.42 9.74
C THR A 116 14.79 -9.06 10.53
N ASP A 117 15.71 -9.77 9.87
CA ASP A 117 16.90 -10.30 10.53
C ASP A 117 17.85 -9.17 10.94
N TYR A 118 18.04 -8.18 10.05
CA TYR A 118 18.77 -6.95 10.35
C TYR A 118 18.24 -6.27 11.61
N LEU A 119 16.92 -6.07 11.72
CA LEU A 119 16.32 -5.42 12.90
C LEU A 119 16.65 -6.13 14.22
N LYS A 120 16.88 -7.45 14.20
CA LYS A 120 17.23 -8.25 15.39
C LYS A 120 18.70 -8.09 15.80
N ILE A 121 19.60 -7.85 14.84
CA ILE A 121 21.06 -7.78 15.09
C ILE A 121 21.63 -6.36 14.98
N LYS A 122 20.83 -5.36 14.62
CA LYS A 122 21.29 -3.99 14.31
C LYS A 122 22.13 -3.33 15.39
N ASP A 123 21.93 -3.71 16.66
CA ASP A 123 22.64 -3.14 17.81
C ASP A 123 24.01 -3.82 18.04
N GLU A 124 24.28 -4.93 17.35
CA GLU A 124 25.58 -5.61 17.31
C GLU A 124 26.47 -5.13 16.16
N LEU A 125 25.90 -4.39 15.20
CA LEU A 125 26.59 -3.87 14.01
C LEU A 125 27.37 -2.59 14.32
N PHE A 126 28.32 -2.27 13.46
CA PHE A 126 28.90 -0.93 13.44
C PHE A 126 27.90 0.09 12.87
N ASP A 127 28.00 1.35 13.30
CA ASP A 127 27.06 2.41 12.93
C ASP A 127 27.00 2.68 11.42
N ASP A 128 28.13 2.57 10.73
CA ASP A 128 28.24 2.69 9.27
C ASP A 128 27.55 1.51 8.57
N VAL A 129 27.83 0.27 9.00
CA VAL A 129 27.16 -0.93 8.48
C VAL A 129 25.65 -0.86 8.67
N LYS A 130 25.20 -0.40 9.84
CA LYS A 130 23.78 -0.19 10.12
C LYS A 130 23.13 0.78 9.15
N LYS A 131 23.73 1.95 8.94
CA LYS A 131 23.23 2.99 8.02
C LYS A 131 23.17 2.48 6.58
N GLU A 132 24.19 1.75 6.15
CA GLU A 132 24.24 1.19 4.80
C GLU A 132 23.17 0.12 4.57
N LEU A 133 22.99 -0.79 5.53
CA LEU A 133 21.91 -1.77 5.46
C LEU A 133 20.54 -1.10 5.41
N GLU A 134 20.31 -0.04 6.20
CA GLU A 134 19.07 0.74 6.12
C GLU A 134 18.86 1.32 4.72
N ILE A 135 19.87 1.95 4.12
CA ILE A 135 19.78 2.45 2.74
C ILE A 135 19.46 1.32 1.76
N ILE A 136 20.15 0.19 1.86
CA ILE A 136 19.96 -0.94 0.95
C ILE A 136 18.53 -1.48 1.04
N TYR A 137 18.03 -1.79 2.24
CA TYR A 137 16.69 -2.36 2.42
C TYR A 137 15.56 -1.39 2.05
N LEU A 138 15.79 -0.08 2.18
CA LEU A 138 14.77 0.93 1.99
C LEU A 138 14.77 1.56 0.59
N GLN A 139 15.92 1.56 -0.10
CA GLN A 139 16.11 2.29 -1.36
C GLN A 139 16.61 1.40 -2.52
N GLU A 140 17.43 0.38 -2.27
CA GLU A 140 18.02 -0.45 -3.34
C GLU A 140 17.24 -1.75 -3.57
N ILE A 141 16.66 -2.33 -2.52
CA ILE A 141 15.80 -3.50 -2.59
C ILE A 141 14.35 -3.05 -2.93
N PRO A 142 13.65 -3.75 -3.86
CA PRO A 142 12.26 -3.44 -4.16
C PRO A 142 11.39 -3.46 -2.90
N TYR A 143 10.61 -2.40 -2.71
CA TYR A 143 9.71 -2.26 -1.56
C TYR A 143 8.77 -3.47 -1.43
N ASN A 144 8.83 -4.15 -0.30
CA ASN A 144 8.05 -5.35 -0.03
C ASN A 144 7.67 -5.41 1.47
N PRO A 145 6.49 -4.90 1.86
CA PRO A 145 6.07 -4.89 3.25
C PRO A 145 5.65 -6.27 3.77
N TYR A 146 5.39 -7.25 2.91
CA TYR A 146 5.01 -8.61 3.31
C TYR A 146 6.14 -9.33 4.06
N MET A 147 7.41 -8.92 3.88
CA MET A 147 8.53 -9.46 4.67
C MET A 147 8.45 -9.11 6.16
N LEU A 148 7.64 -8.11 6.52
CA LEU A 148 7.44 -7.70 7.91
C LEU A 148 6.51 -8.65 8.67
N ILE A 149 5.74 -9.49 7.98
CA ILE A 149 4.85 -10.47 8.61
C ILE A 149 5.70 -11.49 9.38
N ASN A 150 5.31 -11.80 10.62
CA ASN A 150 6.06 -12.73 11.45
C ASN A 150 5.93 -14.17 10.93
N LYS A 151 7.01 -14.70 10.34
CA LYS A 151 7.06 -16.07 9.79
C LYS A 151 6.78 -17.15 10.84
N GLU A 152 7.25 -16.99 12.07
CA GLU A 152 7.00 -17.96 13.14
C GLU A 152 5.50 -18.04 13.47
N ASN A 153 4.78 -16.94 13.28
CA ASN A 153 3.34 -16.89 13.49
C ASN A 153 2.58 -17.51 12.31
N ILE A 154 3.03 -17.28 11.07
CA ILE A 154 2.52 -18.01 9.89
C ILE A 154 2.69 -19.53 10.08
N ASP A 155 3.88 -19.96 10.51
CA ASP A 155 4.19 -21.38 10.73
C ASP A 155 3.30 -22.04 11.79
N LYS A 156 2.82 -21.29 12.79
CA LYS A 156 1.87 -21.79 13.79
C LYS A 156 0.46 -22.02 13.24
N ILE A 157 0.10 -21.37 12.14
CA ILE A 157 -1.27 -21.41 11.61
C ILE A 157 -1.39 -22.04 10.23
N LYS A 158 -0.30 -22.25 9.49
CA LYS A 158 -0.32 -22.80 8.13
C LYS A 158 -0.95 -24.19 8.02
N ASP A 159 -0.89 -24.98 9.09
CA ASP A 159 -1.49 -26.32 9.14
C ASP A 159 -3.00 -26.29 9.51
N ASN A 160 -3.58 -25.11 9.74
CA ASN A 160 -5.01 -24.99 10.00
C ASN A 160 -5.83 -25.22 8.72
N ASP A 161 -6.97 -25.91 8.85
CA ASP A 161 -7.89 -26.12 7.75
C ASP A 161 -8.82 -24.91 7.55
N PHE A 162 -8.40 -23.97 6.71
CA PHE A 162 -9.18 -22.81 6.31
C PHE A 162 -9.06 -22.52 4.81
N GLU A 163 -10.04 -21.83 4.27
CA GLU A 163 -10.03 -21.26 2.92
C GLU A 163 -10.09 -19.74 2.99
N ILE A 164 -9.64 -19.07 1.93
CA ILE A 164 -9.60 -17.60 1.88
C ILE A 164 -10.58 -17.10 0.82
N VAL A 165 -11.36 -16.07 1.16
CA VAL A 165 -12.12 -15.27 0.21
C VAL A 165 -11.54 -13.86 0.17
N VAL A 166 -11.19 -13.39 -1.02
CA VAL A 166 -10.72 -12.02 -1.24
C VAL A 166 -11.80 -11.26 -2.01
N VAL A 167 -12.32 -10.18 -1.44
CA VAL A 167 -13.18 -9.24 -2.15
C VAL A 167 -12.42 -7.96 -2.39
N ASN A 168 -12.19 -7.63 -3.66
CA ASN A 168 -11.40 -6.46 -3.98
C ASN A 168 -11.64 -5.95 -5.41
N HIS A 169 -10.99 -4.84 -5.74
CA HIS A 169 -10.78 -4.41 -7.11
C HIS A 169 -9.97 -5.46 -7.88
N CYS A 170 -10.23 -5.63 -9.18
CA CYS A 170 -9.45 -6.54 -10.01
C CYS A 170 -8.37 -5.74 -10.74
N ASP A 171 -7.22 -5.59 -10.09
CA ASP A 171 -6.06 -4.86 -10.61
C ASP A 171 -4.74 -5.54 -10.22
N THR A 172 -3.62 -4.94 -10.64
CA THR A 172 -2.28 -5.49 -10.38
C THR A 172 -1.88 -5.49 -8.90
N LYS A 173 -2.54 -4.70 -8.05
CA LYS A 173 -2.27 -4.66 -6.61
C LYS A 173 -2.92 -5.88 -5.94
N THR A 174 -4.18 -6.15 -6.27
CA THR A 174 -4.89 -7.36 -5.83
C THR A 174 -4.25 -8.64 -6.35
N GLU A 175 -3.77 -8.64 -7.59
CA GLU A 175 -3.01 -9.77 -8.16
C GLU A 175 -1.80 -10.13 -7.29
N ARG A 176 -0.97 -9.14 -6.92
CA ARG A 176 0.17 -9.35 -6.02
C ARG A 176 -0.29 -9.82 -4.64
N PHE A 177 -1.37 -9.25 -4.11
CA PHE A 177 -1.90 -9.66 -2.80
C PHE A 177 -2.28 -11.14 -2.77
N ILE A 178 -3.02 -11.62 -3.78
CA ILE A 178 -3.40 -13.03 -3.90
C ILE A 178 -2.16 -13.91 -4.07
N GLN A 179 -1.16 -13.47 -4.84
CA GLN A 179 0.11 -14.18 -4.97
C GLN A 179 0.83 -14.32 -3.61
N GLN A 180 0.84 -13.27 -2.79
CA GLN A 180 1.43 -13.31 -1.45
C GLN A 180 0.65 -14.24 -0.52
N LEU A 181 -0.69 -14.22 -0.55
CA LEU A 181 -1.52 -15.15 0.22
C LEU A 181 -1.25 -16.60 -0.15
N LYS A 182 -1.13 -16.93 -1.44
CA LYS A 182 -0.74 -18.27 -1.91
C LYS A 182 0.63 -18.69 -1.39
N GLN A 183 1.62 -17.79 -1.43
CA GLN A 183 2.97 -18.07 -0.93
C GLN A 183 3.01 -18.30 0.58
N LEU A 184 2.15 -17.64 1.35
CA LEU A 184 2.14 -17.72 2.81
C LEU A 184 1.34 -18.90 3.36
N PHE A 185 0.20 -19.25 2.75
CA PHE A 185 -0.77 -20.19 3.34
C PHE A 185 -1.04 -21.45 2.54
N ASP A 186 -0.61 -21.54 1.27
CA ASP A 186 -0.83 -22.68 0.37
C ASP A 186 -2.25 -23.30 0.47
N THR A 187 -3.27 -22.44 0.51
CA THR A 187 -4.69 -22.85 0.62
C THR A 187 -5.52 -22.41 -0.59
N LYS A 188 -6.75 -22.91 -0.69
CA LYS A 188 -7.76 -22.47 -1.67
C LYS A 188 -8.10 -20.99 -1.44
N ILE A 189 -8.14 -20.26 -2.54
CA ILE A 189 -8.49 -18.83 -2.55
C ILE A 189 -9.62 -18.62 -3.55
N TYR A 190 -10.66 -17.95 -3.11
CA TYR A 190 -11.76 -17.47 -3.93
C TYR A 190 -11.68 -15.95 -4.06
N PHE A 191 -12.13 -15.41 -5.19
CA PHE A 191 -12.08 -13.98 -5.47
C PHE A 191 -13.42 -13.42 -5.93
N ILE A 192 -13.84 -12.32 -5.32
CA ILE A 192 -15.01 -11.54 -5.71
C ILE A 192 -14.54 -10.18 -6.21
N CYS A 193 -14.89 -9.85 -7.45
CA CYS A 193 -14.48 -8.62 -8.11
C CYS A 193 -15.51 -7.50 -7.92
N LYS A 194 -15.02 -6.30 -7.61
CA LYS A 194 -15.85 -5.09 -7.69
C LYS A 194 -16.04 -4.66 -9.16
N LYS A 195 -17.30 -4.68 -9.63
CA LYS A 195 -17.69 -4.61 -11.06
C LYS A 195 -17.02 -3.49 -11.87
N TYR A 196 -16.99 -2.27 -11.37
CA TYR A 196 -16.47 -1.12 -12.12
C TYR A 196 -14.93 -1.05 -12.16
N SER A 197 -14.23 -1.93 -11.43
CA SER A 197 -12.77 -1.97 -11.34
C SER A 197 -12.18 -3.25 -11.95
N TYR A 198 -12.83 -3.77 -12.99
CA TYR A 198 -12.38 -4.97 -13.68
C TYR A 198 -11.25 -4.66 -14.66
N ASN A 199 -10.10 -5.32 -14.51
CA ASN A 199 -8.99 -5.31 -15.46
C ASN A 199 -8.83 -6.71 -16.07
N GLU A 200 -8.95 -6.83 -17.40
CA GLU A 200 -8.93 -8.14 -18.07
C GLU A 200 -7.59 -8.89 -17.88
N THR A 201 -6.45 -8.19 -17.92
CA THR A 201 -5.13 -8.81 -17.73
C THR A 201 -4.98 -9.35 -16.32
N SER A 202 -5.28 -8.53 -15.30
CA SER A 202 -5.25 -8.99 -13.91
C SER A 202 -6.28 -10.07 -13.64
N ALA A 203 -7.45 -10.03 -14.28
CA ALA A 203 -8.48 -11.05 -14.14
C ALA A 203 -7.98 -12.43 -14.62
N LYS A 204 -7.29 -12.46 -15.78
CA LYS A 204 -6.66 -13.69 -16.31
C LYS A 204 -5.64 -14.26 -15.32
N ASN A 205 -4.75 -13.42 -14.78
CA ASN A 205 -3.73 -13.85 -13.82
C ASN A 205 -4.34 -14.32 -12.50
N ILE A 206 -5.28 -13.56 -11.93
CA ILE A 206 -6.00 -13.92 -10.71
C ILE A 206 -6.72 -15.26 -10.89
N SER A 207 -7.38 -15.48 -12.04
CA SER A 207 -8.12 -16.72 -12.30
C SER A 207 -7.23 -17.97 -12.25
N GLN A 208 -5.92 -17.85 -12.51
CA GLN A 208 -4.98 -18.97 -12.42
C GLN A 208 -4.60 -19.29 -10.97
N MET A 209 -4.81 -18.35 -10.06
CA MET A 209 -4.47 -18.47 -8.63
C MET A 209 -5.70 -18.67 -7.75
N THR A 210 -6.92 -18.61 -8.30
CA THR A 210 -8.17 -18.73 -7.57
C THR A 210 -9.04 -19.87 -8.08
N GLU A 211 -9.91 -20.38 -7.22
CA GLU A 211 -10.78 -21.53 -7.52
C GLU A 211 -11.96 -21.14 -8.43
N ASN A 212 -12.65 -20.04 -8.14
CA ASN A 212 -13.76 -19.56 -8.96
C ASN A 212 -13.25 -18.76 -10.16
N LYS A 213 -13.93 -18.93 -11.32
CA LYS A 213 -13.62 -18.23 -12.58
C LYS A 213 -14.54 -17.06 -12.84
N ASP A 214 -15.81 -17.18 -12.46
CA ASP A 214 -16.72 -16.05 -12.42
C ASP A 214 -16.52 -15.32 -11.09
N PHE A 215 -16.00 -14.09 -11.17
CA PHE A 215 -15.73 -13.25 -10.01
C PHE A 215 -16.94 -12.45 -9.54
N PHE A 216 -18.07 -12.56 -10.23
CA PHE A 216 -19.31 -11.85 -9.90
C PHE A 216 -20.41 -12.78 -9.40
N ASP A 217 -20.28 -14.08 -9.64
CA ASP A 217 -21.20 -15.11 -9.17
C ASP A 217 -20.94 -15.47 -7.70
N THR A 218 -21.55 -14.69 -6.80
CA THR A 218 -21.50 -14.96 -5.38
C THR A 218 -22.30 -16.20 -4.99
N ASP A 219 -23.40 -16.51 -5.69
CA ASP A 219 -24.30 -17.60 -5.29
C ASP A 219 -23.64 -18.97 -5.46
N THR A 220 -22.95 -19.19 -6.58
CA THR A 220 -22.17 -20.41 -6.80
C THR A 220 -21.02 -20.53 -5.80
N LEU A 221 -20.34 -19.42 -5.49
CA LEU A 221 -19.30 -19.41 -4.45
C LEU A 221 -19.86 -19.81 -3.08
N ILE A 222 -20.97 -19.22 -2.66
CA ILE A 222 -21.63 -19.56 -1.39
C ILE A 222 -22.05 -21.04 -1.37
N SER A 223 -22.57 -21.56 -2.50
CA SER A 223 -22.90 -22.97 -2.63
C SER A 223 -21.67 -23.87 -2.42
N GLU A 224 -20.52 -23.51 -3.01
CA GLU A 224 -19.26 -24.24 -2.83
C GLU A 224 -18.80 -24.20 -1.37
N LEU A 225 -18.76 -23.02 -0.76
CA LEU A 225 -18.34 -22.85 0.64
C LEU A 225 -19.21 -23.64 1.61
N ASN A 226 -20.51 -23.80 1.33
CA ASN A 226 -21.45 -24.57 2.15
C ASN A 226 -21.30 -26.10 2.02
N LYS A 227 -20.45 -26.62 1.13
CA LYS A 227 -20.21 -28.08 0.98
C LYS A 227 -19.35 -28.68 2.09
N HIS A 228 -18.68 -27.85 2.88
CA HIS A 228 -17.77 -28.27 3.95
C HIS A 228 -17.78 -27.28 5.12
N ASP A 229 -17.23 -27.70 6.26
CA ASP A 229 -17.21 -26.91 7.51
C ASP A 229 -15.87 -26.21 7.80
N LYS A 230 -14.97 -26.12 6.80
CA LYS A 230 -13.69 -25.39 6.93
C LYS A 230 -13.90 -23.96 7.41
N LYS A 231 -12.92 -23.42 8.15
CA LYS A 231 -12.88 -21.99 8.49
C LYS A 231 -12.74 -21.16 7.21
N ILE A 232 -13.33 -19.98 7.19
CA ILE A 232 -13.30 -19.06 6.05
C ILE A 232 -12.73 -17.74 6.54
N LEU A 233 -11.58 -17.36 5.99
CA LEU A 233 -10.96 -16.07 6.23
C LEU A 233 -11.32 -15.14 5.07
N VAL A 234 -11.92 -14.00 5.37
CA VAL A 234 -12.46 -13.12 4.35
C VAL A 234 -11.78 -11.76 4.44
N PHE A 235 -11.08 -11.37 3.39
CA PHE A 235 -10.62 -10.00 3.19
C PHE A 235 -11.71 -9.25 2.42
N ASP A 236 -12.62 -8.58 3.13
CA ASP A 236 -13.76 -7.88 2.55
C ASP A 236 -13.44 -6.42 2.24
N LEU A 237 -14.11 -5.91 1.20
CA LEU A 237 -14.02 -4.52 0.76
C LEU A 237 -15.43 -3.97 0.60
N SER A 238 -15.81 -3.04 1.49
CA SER A 238 -17.12 -2.38 1.48
C SER A 238 -18.30 -3.30 1.78
N GLY A 239 -18.08 -4.35 2.59
CA GLY A 239 -19.15 -5.24 3.06
C GLY A 239 -19.82 -6.06 1.95
N ILE A 240 -19.14 -6.31 0.83
CA ILE A 240 -19.73 -7.06 -0.28
C ILE A 240 -19.91 -8.52 0.11
N PHE A 241 -18.89 -9.16 0.69
CA PHE A 241 -19.05 -10.52 1.21
C PHE A 241 -20.02 -10.54 2.37
N TYR A 242 -19.95 -9.52 3.23
CA TYR A 242 -20.83 -9.38 4.37
C TYR A 242 -22.31 -9.55 4.00
N ASN A 243 -22.76 -8.91 2.91
CA ASN A 243 -24.15 -8.97 2.48
C ASN A 243 -24.64 -10.38 2.14
N VAL A 244 -23.73 -11.28 1.75
CA VAL A 244 -24.04 -12.68 1.41
C VAL A 244 -23.76 -13.66 2.57
N THR A 245 -23.22 -13.19 3.70
CA THR A 245 -22.95 -14.05 4.87
C THR A 245 -24.19 -14.78 5.36
N LYS A 246 -25.39 -14.15 5.31
CA LYS A 246 -26.67 -14.76 5.72
C LYS A 246 -27.00 -16.06 5.00
N SER A 247 -26.41 -16.27 3.83
CA SER A 247 -26.60 -17.48 3.01
C SER A 247 -25.60 -18.60 3.36
N ILE A 248 -24.66 -18.36 4.27
CA ILE A 248 -23.74 -19.37 4.80
C ILE A 248 -24.37 -20.10 6.00
N THR A 249 -24.31 -21.42 5.99
CA THR A 249 -24.98 -22.30 6.99
C THR A 249 -24.40 -22.19 8.40
N ASN A 250 -23.11 -21.91 8.54
CA ASN A 250 -22.41 -21.82 9.83
C ASN A 250 -21.51 -20.59 9.89
N LEU A 251 -22.05 -19.48 10.42
CA LEU A 251 -21.36 -18.19 10.52
C LEU A 251 -20.13 -18.19 11.43
N LYS A 252 -20.09 -19.09 12.44
CA LYS A 252 -19.01 -19.13 13.44
C LYS A 252 -17.66 -19.54 12.86
N ARG A 253 -17.63 -20.08 11.64
CA ARG A 253 -16.40 -20.45 10.95
C ARG A 253 -15.81 -19.30 10.13
N ILE A 254 -16.50 -18.16 10.04
CA ILE A 254 -16.07 -17.00 9.26
C ILE A 254 -15.30 -16.02 10.17
N CYS A 255 -14.17 -15.51 9.68
CA CYS A 255 -13.51 -14.33 10.21
C CYS A 255 -13.39 -13.30 9.08
N LEU A 256 -13.96 -12.10 9.30
CA LEU A 256 -13.93 -11.01 8.33
C LEU A 256 -12.84 -10.00 8.69
N ILE A 257 -12.15 -9.51 7.68
CA ILE A 257 -11.27 -8.35 7.75
C ILE A 257 -11.90 -7.29 6.85
N GLU A 258 -12.40 -6.20 7.43
CA GLU A 258 -13.03 -5.10 6.69
C GLU A 258 -12.09 -3.90 6.59
N ASP A 259 -11.82 -3.49 5.36
CA ASP A 259 -10.85 -2.45 5.03
C ASP A 259 -11.45 -1.03 4.89
N THR A 260 -12.77 -0.92 4.82
CA THR A 260 -13.47 0.35 4.56
C THR A 260 -14.52 0.68 5.60
N LYS A 261 -14.71 1.98 5.86
CA LYS A 261 -15.78 2.45 6.76
C LYS A 261 -17.19 2.06 6.27
N ASN A 262 -17.39 2.01 4.95
CA ASN A 262 -18.68 1.63 4.38
C ASN A 262 -19.09 0.21 4.78
N GLY A 263 -18.14 -0.73 4.82
CA GLY A 263 -18.43 -2.09 5.27
C GLY A 263 -18.69 -2.17 6.77
N LEU A 264 -18.07 -1.29 7.58
CA LEU A 264 -18.31 -1.23 9.03
C LEU A 264 -19.74 -0.80 9.40
N ASN A 265 -20.37 0.04 8.56
CA ASN A 265 -21.75 0.49 8.78
C ASN A 265 -22.77 -0.65 8.68
N ILE A 266 -22.38 -1.83 8.20
CA ILE A 266 -23.24 -3.01 8.18
C ILE A 266 -23.09 -3.77 9.51
N HIS A 267 -24.21 -4.06 10.19
CA HIS A 267 -24.25 -4.68 11.54
C HIS A 267 -24.76 -6.13 11.53
N ASN A 268 -24.08 -7.02 12.26
CA ASN A 268 -24.32 -8.48 12.40
C ASN A 268 -23.36 -9.01 13.47
N ASP A 269 -23.89 -9.25 14.66
CA ASP A 269 -23.10 -9.63 15.84
C ASP A 269 -22.62 -11.10 15.78
N ASP A 270 -23.04 -11.86 14.76
CA ASP A 270 -22.76 -13.31 14.65
C ASP A 270 -21.43 -13.63 13.96
N VAL A 271 -20.76 -12.66 13.33
CA VAL A 271 -19.50 -12.88 12.60
C VAL A 271 -18.39 -11.99 13.17
N PRO A 272 -17.29 -12.58 13.68
CA PRO A 272 -16.11 -11.82 14.09
C PRO A 272 -15.56 -10.97 12.94
N ARG A 273 -15.38 -9.67 13.19
CA ARG A 273 -14.86 -8.71 12.21
C ARG A 273 -13.68 -7.92 12.77
N ILE A 274 -12.58 -7.96 12.04
CA ILE A 274 -11.38 -7.16 12.26
C ILE A 274 -11.50 -5.91 11.39
N SER A 275 -11.51 -4.73 12.01
CA SER A 275 -11.57 -3.45 11.33
C SER A 275 -10.17 -2.90 11.05
N ILE A 276 -9.83 -2.79 9.77
CA ILE A 276 -8.60 -2.13 9.31
C ILE A 276 -8.89 -0.66 9.00
N ALA A 277 -10.13 -0.34 8.63
CA ALA A 277 -10.59 1.01 8.30
C ALA A 277 -10.39 2.03 9.44
N THR A 278 -10.36 1.57 10.70
CA THR A 278 -10.17 2.39 11.91
C THR A 278 -8.71 2.47 12.37
N SER A 279 -7.80 1.75 11.73
CA SER A 279 -6.39 1.69 12.14
C SER A 279 -5.64 3.00 11.92
N ASN A 280 -4.62 3.24 12.74
CA ASN A 280 -3.68 4.34 12.56
C ASN A 280 -2.93 4.23 11.23
N LEU A 281 -2.63 3.01 10.79
CA LEU A 281 -1.96 2.77 9.51
C LEU A 281 -2.81 3.26 8.34
N LYS A 282 -4.10 2.91 8.30
CA LYS A 282 -5.04 3.39 7.29
C LYS A 282 -5.14 4.91 7.30
N LYS A 283 -5.23 5.49 8.50
CA LYS A 283 -5.34 6.95 8.70
C LYS A 283 -4.10 7.72 8.24
N LEU A 284 -2.90 7.24 8.56
CA LEU A 284 -1.65 7.95 8.33
C LEU A 284 -1.04 7.71 6.96
N ILE A 285 -1.29 6.53 6.36
CA ILE A 285 -0.67 6.13 5.09
C ILE A 285 -1.68 6.21 3.96
N GLU A 286 -2.75 5.42 4.03
CA GLU A 286 -3.61 5.23 2.87
C GLU A 286 -4.50 6.44 2.60
N ASN A 287 -5.24 6.94 3.61
CA ASN A 287 -6.21 8.02 3.40
C ASN A 287 -5.60 9.28 2.74
N PRO A 288 -4.41 9.78 3.16
CA PRO A 288 -3.76 10.91 2.49
C PRO A 288 -3.38 10.61 1.03
N LEU A 289 -2.96 9.37 0.74
CA LEU A 289 -2.50 8.97 -0.59
C LEU A 289 -3.67 8.69 -1.54
N VAL A 290 -4.80 8.21 -1.02
CA VAL A 290 -6.06 8.13 -1.76
C VAL A 290 -6.54 9.54 -2.11
N ALA A 291 -6.55 10.48 -1.16
CA ALA A 291 -6.90 11.88 -1.43
C ALA A 291 -5.97 12.53 -2.48
N LYS A 292 -4.66 12.26 -2.41
CA LYS A 292 -3.72 12.68 -3.45
C LYS A 292 -4.02 12.02 -4.80
N GLY A 293 -4.31 10.72 -4.83
CA GLY A 293 -4.67 10.00 -6.05
C GLY A 293 -5.95 10.52 -6.70
N ILE A 294 -6.96 10.88 -5.90
CA ILE A 294 -8.17 11.57 -6.35
C ILE A 294 -7.81 12.89 -7.05
N PHE A 295 -6.99 13.71 -6.40
CA PHE A 295 -6.56 14.99 -6.96
C PHE A 295 -5.76 14.81 -8.27
N ASP A 296 -4.78 13.91 -8.28
CA ASP A 296 -3.95 13.64 -9.46
C ASP A 296 -4.79 13.10 -10.63
N ALA A 297 -5.77 12.23 -10.35
CA ALA A 297 -6.73 11.74 -11.34
C ALA A 297 -7.64 12.85 -11.86
N PHE A 298 -8.14 13.73 -10.99
CA PHE A 298 -8.92 14.90 -11.38
C PHE A 298 -8.13 15.83 -12.31
N ILE A 299 -6.87 16.14 -12.00
CA ILE A 299 -6.01 16.95 -12.89
C ILE A 299 -5.77 16.26 -14.23
N THR A 300 -5.48 14.95 -14.22
CA THR A 300 -5.27 14.17 -15.43
C THR A 300 -6.53 14.16 -16.31
N TYR A 301 -7.69 13.92 -15.70
CA TYR A 301 -8.99 13.95 -16.37
C TYR A 301 -9.27 15.34 -16.95
N SER A 302 -9.05 16.40 -16.18
CA SER A 302 -9.25 17.79 -16.62
C SER A 302 -8.43 18.09 -17.88
N ARG A 303 -7.16 17.68 -17.91
CA ARG A 303 -6.28 17.85 -19.06
C ARG A 303 -6.74 17.04 -20.27
N ASP A 304 -7.11 15.77 -20.08
CA ASP A 304 -7.49 14.88 -21.17
C ASP A 304 -8.78 15.33 -21.88
N TYR A 305 -9.68 15.97 -21.14
CA TYR A 305 -10.96 16.48 -21.64
C TYR A 305 -10.98 18.01 -21.83
N ASN A 306 -9.82 18.67 -21.78
CA ASN A 306 -9.66 20.12 -21.95
C ASN A 306 -10.57 20.97 -21.03
N TYR A 307 -10.82 20.52 -19.80
CA TYR A 307 -11.47 21.34 -18.78
C TYR A 307 -10.47 22.28 -18.12
N GLU A 308 -10.72 23.58 -18.23
CA GLU A 308 -9.91 24.61 -17.59
C GLU A 308 -10.56 25.08 -16.28
N PHE A 309 -9.93 24.72 -15.16
CA PHE A 309 -10.37 25.14 -13.83
C PHE A 309 -9.49 26.29 -13.32
N GLY A 310 -9.96 27.52 -13.51
CA GLY A 310 -9.30 28.72 -12.97
C GLY A 310 -9.21 28.69 -11.44
N LEU A 311 -8.19 29.33 -10.88
CA LEU A 311 -7.96 29.40 -9.42
C LEU A 311 -9.13 30.09 -8.67
N ASN A 312 -9.94 30.88 -9.37
CA ASN A 312 -11.12 31.58 -8.86
C ASN A 312 -12.36 30.70 -8.72
N LYS A 313 -12.32 29.46 -9.19
CA LYS A 313 -13.42 28.51 -9.05
C LYS A 313 -13.67 28.19 -7.58
N ARG A 314 -14.95 28.17 -7.20
CA ARG A 314 -15.42 27.82 -5.85
C ARG A 314 -15.55 26.31 -5.76
N VAL A 315 -14.81 25.69 -4.84
CA VAL A 315 -14.74 24.24 -4.67
C VAL A 315 -15.39 23.82 -3.36
N LEU A 316 -16.26 22.82 -3.40
CA LEU A 316 -16.89 22.23 -2.22
C LEU A 316 -16.44 20.78 -2.05
N ILE A 317 -16.08 20.42 -0.82
CA ILE A 317 -15.93 19.04 -0.37
C ILE A 317 -17.18 18.63 0.40
N LEU A 318 -17.92 17.65 -0.11
CA LEU A 318 -19.06 17.04 0.58
C LEU A 318 -18.57 15.81 1.37
N GLY A 319 -18.69 15.89 2.70
CA GLY A 319 -18.11 14.96 3.66
C GLY A 319 -16.65 15.27 3.93
N THR A 320 -16.30 15.73 5.14
CA THR A 320 -14.93 16.06 5.54
C THR A 320 -14.35 15.05 6.52
N GLY A 321 -14.78 13.80 6.39
CA GLY A 321 -14.24 12.65 7.12
C GLY A 321 -12.82 12.25 6.70
N SER A 322 -12.58 10.94 6.62
CA SER A 322 -11.23 10.37 6.46
C SER A 322 -10.50 10.80 5.18
N ILE A 323 -11.19 10.81 4.03
CA ILE A 323 -10.58 11.19 2.74
C ILE A 323 -10.81 12.68 2.48
N GLY A 324 -12.03 13.15 2.73
CA GLY A 324 -12.45 14.52 2.46
C GLY A 324 -11.58 15.58 3.15
N SER A 325 -11.19 15.37 4.41
CA SER A 325 -10.30 16.32 5.13
C SER A 325 -8.93 16.47 4.46
N TYR A 326 -8.31 15.38 4.01
CA TYR A 326 -7.03 15.46 3.28
C TYR A 326 -7.20 16.09 1.90
N LEU A 327 -8.29 15.78 1.19
CA LEU A 327 -8.58 16.35 -0.11
C LEU A 327 -8.84 17.86 -0.01
N LEU A 328 -9.56 18.31 1.02
CA LEU A 328 -9.79 19.71 1.36
C LEU A 328 -8.46 20.47 1.48
N ASN A 329 -7.54 19.97 2.32
CA ASN A 329 -6.20 20.54 2.49
C ASN A 329 -5.34 20.54 1.21
N ILE A 330 -5.52 19.55 0.32
CA ILE A 330 -4.82 19.51 -0.98
C ILE A 330 -5.35 20.62 -1.91
N LEU A 331 -6.66 20.83 -1.93
CA LEU A 331 -7.33 21.78 -2.80
C LEU A 331 -7.18 23.22 -2.31
N GLU A 332 -7.21 23.49 -1.00
CA GLU A 332 -6.98 24.83 -0.42
C GLU A 332 -5.62 25.42 -0.82
N LYS A 333 -4.62 24.58 -1.11
CA LYS A 333 -3.30 25.01 -1.59
C LYS A 333 -3.29 25.42 -3.07
N ARG A 334 -4.42 25.23 -3.77
CA ARG A 334 -4.51 25.31 -5.25
C ARG A 334 -5.71 26.10 -5.75
N PHE A 335 -6.74 26.30 -4.93
CA PHE A 335 -7.91 27.10 -5.28
C PHE A 335 -8.10 28.21 -4.25
N THR A 336 -8.62 29.34 -4.68
CA THR A 336 -8.81 30.51 -3.81
C THR A 336 -10.00 30.38 -2.88
N HIS A 337 -11.00 29.58 -3.25
CA HIS A 337 -12.24 29.41 -2.49
C HIS A 337 -12.56 27.92 -2.38
N VAL A 338 -12.15 27.30 -1.28
CA VAL A 338 -12.45 25.90 -0.98
C VAL A 338 -13.17 25.85 0.35
N CYS A 339 -14.27 25.11 0.43
CA CYS A 339 -14.96 24.87 1.70
C CYS A 339 -15.32 23.39 1.83
N GLY A 340 -15.48 22.95 3.07
CA GLY A 340 -16.09 21.67 3.38
C GLY A 340 -17.55 21.80 3.83
N TYR A 341 -18.27 20.69 3.74
CA TYR A 341 -19.55 20.46 4.40
C TYR A 341 -19.55 19.05 4.97
N ASP A 342 -20.03 18.88 6.19
CA ASP A 342 -20.29 17.57 6.77
C ASP A 342 -21.58 17.61 7.59
N ILE A 343 -22.39 16.56 7.45
CA ILE A 343 -23.64 16.41 8.21
C ILE A 343 -23.36 16.18 9.69
N ASP A 344 -22.22 15.56 10.02
CA ASP A 344 -21.77 15.42 11.41
C ASP A 344 -21.16 16.74 11.91
N ILE A 345 -21.85 17.35 12.86
CA ILE A 345 -21.42 18.59 13.49
C ILE A 345 -20.06 18.45 14.19
N LEU A 346 -19.72 17.28 14.71
CA LEU A 346 -18.42 17.07 15.37
C LEU A 346 -17.28 17.07 14.34
N THR A 347 -17.49 16.45 13.18
CA THR A 347 -16.54 16.50 12.06
C THR A 347 -16.39 17.92 11.53
N SER A 348 -17.50 18.64 11.31
CA SER A 348 -17.47 20.05 10.91
C SER A 348 -16.75 20.95 11.93
N ALA A 349 -17.01 20.77 13.23
CA ALA A 349 -16.33 21.53 14.29
C ALA A 349 -14.82 21.25 14.33
N LYS A 350 -14.38 20.01 14.13
CA LYS A 350 -12.97 19.65 14.04
C LYS A 350 -12.28 20.35 12.87
N MET A 351 -12.93 20.42 11.71
CA MET A 351 -12.37 21.11 10.53
C MET A 351 -12.24 22.61 10.76
N LEU A 352 -13.26 23.26 11.34
CA LEU A 352 -13.19 24.68 11.72
C LEU A 352 -12.03 24.95 12.70
N LEU A 353 -11.86 24.11 13.72
CA LEU A 353 -10.75 24.23 14.68
C LEU A 353 -9.37 23.99 14.04
N ALA A 354 -9.32 23.27 12.92
CA ALA A 354 -8.14 23.08 12.10
C ALA A 354 -7.92 24.21 11.06
N ASN A 355 -8.68 25.30 11.14
CA ASN A 355 -8.65 26.47 10.24
C ASN A 355 -9.09 26.18 8.79
N HIS A 356 -9.98 25.20 8.60
CA HIS A 356 -10.65 24.99 7.32
C HIS A 356 -11.96 25.78 7.24
N ASP A 357 -12.28 26.28 6.05
CA ASP A 357 -13.57 26.93 5.81
C ASP A 357 -14.69 25.89 5.67
N MET A 358 -15.78 26.06 6.42
CA MET A 358 -16.94 25.17 6.40
C MET A 358 -18.23 25.92 6.11
N ILE A 359 -19.11 25.34 5.28
CA ILE A 359 -20.49 25.80 5.17
C ILE A 359 -21.37 25.06 6.19
N LYS A 360 -22.32 25.78 6.80
CA LYS A 360 -23.29 25.20 7.76
C LYS A 360 -24.58 24.75 7.09
N ASP A 361 -24.92 25.39 5.99
CA ASP A 361 -26.16 25.20 5.25
C ASP A 361 -25.82 24.66 3.86
N ILE A 362 -26.30 23.45 3.58
CA ILE A 362 -26.05 22.74 2.33
C ILE A 362 -26.66 23.47 1.13
N GLU A 363 -27.69 24.30 1.30
CA GLU A 363 -28.29 25.11 0.23
C GLU A 363 -27.26 26.05 -0.45
N LYS A 364 -26.18 26.40 0.25
CA LYS A 364 -25.05 27.16 -0.31
C LYS A 364 -24.28 26.42 -1.40
N ILE A 365 -24.53 25.12 -1.60
CA ILE A 365 -24.00 24.31 -2.70
C ILE A 365 -24.28 24.95 -4.07
N SER A 366 -25.38 25.69 -4.19
CA SER A 366 -25.76 26.50 -5.35
C SER A 366 -24.68 27.52 -5.80
N THR A 367 -23.73 27.87 -4.94
CA THR A 367 -22.67 28.85 -5.22
C THR A 367 -21.35 28.24 -5.73
N TYR A 368 -21.22 26.91 -5.80
CA TYR A 368 -19.96 26.23 -6.08
C TYR A 368 -19.82 25.76 -7.54
N ASP A 369 -18.60 25.85 -8.08
CA ASP A 369 -18.20 25.39 -9.44
C ASP A 369 -17.94 23.90 -9.50
N ILE A 370 -17.30 23.39 -8.47
CA ILE A 370 -16.73 22.05 -8.45
C ILE A 370 -17.10 21.42 -7.11
N ILE A 371 -17.68 20.23 -7.14
CA ILE A 371 -18.16 19.54 -5.95
C ILE A 371 -17.57 18.14 -5.94
N PHE A 372 -16.74 17.86 -4.93
CA PHE A 372 -16.16 16.56 -4.67
C PHE A 372 -16.99 15.83 -3.60
N GLY A 373 -17.55 14.67 -3.94
CA GLY A 373 -18.32 13.82 -3.01
C GLY A 373 -17.42 12.78 -2.34
N THR A 374 -17.32 12.83 -1.01
CA THR A 374 -16.49 11.95 -0.16
C THR A 374 -17.24 11.43 1.08
N THR A 375 -18.57 11.41 1.04
CA THR A 375 -19.44 10.99 2.15
C THR A 375 -19.53 9.47 2.33
N GLY A 376 -19.38 8.70 1.25
CA GLY A 376 -19.67 7.27 1.19
C GLY A 376 -21.16 6.92 1.12
N ASP A 377 -22.05 7.92 0.98
CA ASP A 377 -23.50 7.78 1.07
C ASP A 377 -24.22 8.39 -0.14
N ASP A 378 -25.19 7.65 -0.69
CA ASP A 378 -25.96 8.01 -1.89
C ASP A 378 -27.04 9.05 -1.62
N SER A 379 -27.31 9.31 -0.34
CA SER A 379 -28.26 10.32 0.12
C SER A 379 -27.62 11.69 0.36
N ALA A 380 -26.30 11.82 0.14
CA ALA A 380 -25.58 13.07 0.37
C ALA A 380 -26.14 14.27 -0.40
N LEU A 381 -26.66 14.04 -1.62
CA LEU A 381 -27.42 15.03 -2.38
C LEU A 381 -28.71 14.42 -2.92
N ASP A 382 -29.83 15.05 -2.61
CA ASP A 382 -31.12 14.72 -3.21
C ASP A 382 -31.39 15.55 -4.49
N ILE A 383 -32.54 15.26 -5.13
CA ILE A 383 -32.97 15.96 -6.34
C ILE A 383 -33.21 17.46 -6.14
N ASN A 384 -33.52 17.91 -4.92
CA ASN A 384 -33.74 19.32 -4.64
C ASN A 384 -32.40 20.06 -4.65
N HIS A 385 -31.36 19.46 -4.06
CA HIS A 385 -30.00 19.99 -4.15
C HIS A 385 -29.52 20.05 -5.61
N LEU A 386 -29.79 19.03 -6.43
CA LEU A 386 -29.42 19.04 -7.85
C LEU A 386 -30.08 20.19 -8.64
N LYS A 387 -31.32 20.57 -8.30
CA LYS A 387 -32.06 21.67 -8.98
C LYS A 387 -31.51 23.06 -8.66
N ILE A 388 -30.98 23.25 -7.46
CA ILE A 388 -30.44 24.55 -7.01
C ILE A 388 -29.00 24.78 -7.44
N LEU A 389 -28.27 23.72 -7.86
CA LEU A 389 -26.92 23.85 -8.42
C LEU A 389 -26.89 24.90 -9.53
N LYS A 390 -25.76 25.55 -9.71
CA LYS A 390 -25.58 26.50 -10.80
C LYS A 390 -25.40 25.80 -12.15
N ASP A 391 -25.53 26.58 -13.21
CA ASP A 391 -25.21 26.12 -14.56
C ASP A 391 -23.70 25.83 -14.69
N ASN A 392 -23.38 24.77 -15.45
CA ASN A 392 -22.03 24.24 -15.69
C ASN A 392 -21.25 23.88 -14.42
N VAL A 393 -21.92 23.31 -13.43
CA VAL A 393 -21.26 22.73 -12.24
C VAL A 393 -20.61 21.39 -12.58
N PHE A 394 -19.53 21.04 -11.88
CA PHE A 394 -18.84 19.75 -12.01
C PHE A 394 -19.00 18.91 -10.74
N LEU A 395 -19.48 17.68 -10.90
CA LEU A 395 -19.64 16.69 -9.83
C LEU A 395 -18.59 15.59 -9.98
N ILE A 396 -17.85 15.31 -8.90
CA ILE A 396 -16.75 14.33 -8.89
C ILE A 396 -16.94 13.36 -7.74
N ASN A 397 -17.20 12.09 -8.06
CA ASN A 397 -17.33 11.04 -7.06
C ASN A 397 -15.94 10.61 -6.61
N CYS A 398 -15.69 10.63 -5.30
CA CYS A 398 -14.42 10.29 -4.68
C CYS A 398 -14.54 9.21 -3.61
N SER A 399 -15.70 8.56 -3.50
CA SER A 399 -15.96 7.50 -2.53
C SER A 399 -15.60 6.12 -3.06
N THR A 400 -15.69 5.11 -2.21
CA THR A 400 -15.43 3.71 -2.59
C THR A 400 -16.53 3.10 -3.46
N ASN A 401 -17.69 3.73 -3.63
CA ASN A 401 -18.81 3.17 -4.41
C ASN A 401 -19.30 4.17 -5.48
N ASN A 402 -20.00 3.70 -6.52
CA ASN A 402 -20.63 4.59 -7.51
C ASN A 402 -21.98 5.10 -6.97
N SER A 403 -21.92 6.00 -6.00
CA SER A 403 -22.97 6.08 -5.00
C SER A 403 -23.30 7.54 -4.59
N GLU A 404 -22.29 8.40 -4.41
CA GLU A 404 -22.43 9.83 -4.00
C GLU A 404 -23.48 10.67 -4.76
N PHE A 405 -23.63 10.44 -6.07
CA PHE A 405 -24.55 11.18 -6.91
C PHE A 405 -25.54 10.20 -7.52
N SER A 406 -26.67 10.01 -6.84
CA SER A 406 -27.67 8.98 -7.17
C SER A 406 -27.92 8.87 -8.67
N GLN A 407 -27.36 7.81 -9.26
CA GLN A 407 -27.49 7.51 -10.68
C GLN A 407 -28.97 7.33 -11.06
N GLU A 408 -29.81 6.81 -10.16
CA GLU A 408 -31.24 6.65 -10.41
C GLU A 408 -31.98 7.98 -10.55
N GLN A 409 -31.64 8.99 -9.73
CA GLN A 409 -32.25 10.31 -9.81
C GLN A 409 -31.77 11.07 -11.06
N ILE A 410 -30.47 10.94 -11.37
CA ILE A 410 -29.84 11.55 -12.54
C ILE A 410 -30.40 10.96 -13.85
N LYS A 411 -30.57 9.63 -13.93
CA LYS A 411 -31.11 8.92 -15.10
C LYS A 411 -32.52 9.34 -15.53
N LYS A 412 -33.28 10.02 -14.66
CA LYS A 412 -34.61 10.56 -14.98
C LYS A 412 -34.55 11.80 -15.88
N HIS A 413 -33.37 12.39 -16.07
CA HIS A 413 -33.17 13.61 -16.84
C HIS A 413 -32.51 13.33 -18.20
N LYS A 414 -32.50 14.33 -19.08
CA LYS A 414 -31.81 14.21 -20.37
C LYS A 414 -30.30 14.18 -20.12
N ILE A 415 -29.67 13.06 -20.48
CA ILE A 415 -28.23 12.84 -20.37
C ILE A 415 -27.63 12.75 -21.76
N THR A 416 -26.60 13.55 -22.02
CA THR A 416 -25.68 13.38 -23.15
C THR A 416 -24.30 13.00 -22.62
N LYS A 417 -23.45 12.39 -23.47
CA LYS A 417 -22.09 12.00 -23.08
C LYS A 417 -21.06 12.68 -23.93
N GLU A 418 -20.01 13.16 -23.30
CA GLU A 418 -18.80 13.66 -23.94
C GLU A 418 -17.61 12.88 -23.38
N GLY A 419 -17.19 11.86 -24.10
CA GLY A 419 -16.26 10.85 -23.59
C GLY A 419 -16.76 10.18 -22.31
N LEU A 420 -16.04 10.35 -21.20
CA LEU A 420 -16.43 9.82 -19.89
C LEU A 420 -17.18 10.83 -19.00
N THR A 421 -17.56 12.00 -19.53
CA THR A 421 -18.39 12.97 -18.80
C THR A 421 -19.86 12.77 -19.17
N GLU A 422 -20.72 12.64 -18.17
CA GLU A 422 -22.18 12.71 -18.35
C GLU A 422 -22.64 14.16 -18.17
N ILE A 423 -23.30 14.69 -19.19
CA ILE A 423 -23.85 16.04 -19.23
C ILE A 423 -25.35 15.93 -18.99
N ILE A 424 -25.79 16.39 -17.83
CA ILE A 424 -27.16 16.23 -17.33
C ILE A 424 -27.85 17.58 -17.39
N LYS A 425 -29.04 17.64 -18.03
CA LYS A 425 -29.86 18.85 -18.05
C LYS A 425 -30.96 18.83 -17.00
N ILE A 426 -30.94 19.78 -16.07
CA ILE A 426 -31.95 19.96 -15.01
C ILE A 426 -32.35 21.43 -14.96
N ASN A 427 -33.63 21.75 -15.13
CA ASN A 427 -34.16 23.12 -15.13
C ASN A 427 -33.35 24.09 -16.03
N ASP A 428 -33.05 23.66 -17.26
CA ASP A 428 -32.21 24.37 -18.24
C ASP A 428 -30.74 24.61 -17.85
N LYS A 429 -30.31 24.12 -16.67
CA LYS A 429 -28.92 24.12 -16.23
C LYS A 429 -28.22 22.83 -16.63
N THR A 430 -26.93 22.97 -16.85
CA THR A 430 -26.02 21.88 -17.21
C THR A 430 -25.22 21.43 -15.99
N ILE A 431 -25.24 20.14 -15.70
CA ILE A 431 -24.43 19.50 -14.65
C ILE A 431 -23.50 18.49 -15.33
N ASN A 432 -22.21 18.59 -15.04
CA ASN A 432 -21.17 17.74 -15.59
C ASN A 432 -20.76 16.70 -14.54
N LEU A 433 -21.20 15.46 -14.69
CA LEU A 433 -20.80 14.34 -13.85
C LEU A 433 -19.59 13.64 -14.46
N LEU A 434 -18.44 13.76 -13.81
CA LEU A 434 -17.19 13.21 -14.34
C LEU A 434 -17.13 11.69 -14.19
N ASN A 435 -16.36 11.05 -15.07
CA ASN A 435 -16.05 9.61 -15.04
C ASN A 435 -17.30 8.70 -14.98
N LEU A 436 -18.40 9.14 -15.60
CA LEU A 436 -19.70 8.47 -15.59
C LEU A 436 -20.22 8.21 -14.16
N GLY A 437 -19.85 9.08 -13.21
CA GLY A 437 -20.15 8.96 -11.78
C GLY A 437 -19.33 7.92 -11.02
N ASN A 438 -18.47 7.14 -11.70
CA ASN A 438 -17.58 6.22 -11.02
C ASN A 438 -16.48 6.99 -10.25
N PRO A 439 -15.90 6.40 -9.19
CA PRO A 439 -14.89 7.11 -8.43
C PRO A 439 -13.70 7.54 -9.29
N ILE A 440 -13.36 8.82 -9.22
CA ILE A 440 -12.46 9.47 -10.18
C ILE A 440 -11.03 8.92 -10.11
N ASN A 441 -10.58 8.44 -8.96
CA ASN A 441 -9.24 7.89 -8.76
C ASN A 441 -8.99 6.59 -9.55
N PHE A 442 -10.02 5.95 -10.10
CA PHE A 442 -9.85 4.82 -11.02
C PHE A 442 -9.73 5.22 -12.49
N TYR A 443 -9.93 6.50 -12.82
CA TYR A 443 -9.69 6.99 -14.18
C TYR A 443 -8.25 6.67 -14.61
N LYS A 444 -8.10 5.96 -15.74
CA LYS A 444 -6.81 5.48 -16.27
C LYS A 444 -5.94 4.70 -15.26
N GLN A 445 -6.52 4.15 -14.19
CA GLN A 445 -5.79 3.51 -13.10
C GLN A 445 -4.67 4.40 -12.51
N THR A 446 -4.84 5.74 -12.54
CA THR A 446 -3.92 6.67 -11.85
C THR A 446 -4.06 6.58 -10.31
N GLY A 447 -4.66 5.50 -9.81
CA GLY A 447 -5.20 5.36 -8.46
C GLY A 447 -4.30 4.64 -7.48
N THR A 448 -4.06 5.37 -6.39
CA THR A 448 -3.47 5.00 -5.10
C THR A 448 -2.06 4.42 -5.15
N ASP A 449 -1.19 5.00 -4.32
CA ASP A 449 0.21 4.61 -4.24
C ASP A 449 0.37 3.11 -3.97
N ARG A 450 1.11 2.42 -4.85
CA ARG A 450 1.38 0.98 -4.73
C ARG A 450 1.94 0.62 -3.36
N LYS A 451 2.94 1.36 -2.88
CA LYS A 451 3.60 1.03 -1.61
C LYS A 451 2.58 1.06 -0.48
N ALA A 452 1.72 2.07 -0.47
CA ALA A 452 0.69 2.24 0.56
C ALA A 452 -0.30 1.06 0.60
N ILE A 453 -0.82 0.66 -0.56
CA ILE A 453 -1.75 -0.47 -0.65
C ILE A 453 -1.06 -1.78 -0.27
N ASP A 454 0.16 -2.03 -0.76
CA ASP A 454 0.93 -3.22 -0.37
C ASP A 454 1.18 -3.22 1.17
N THR A 455 1.42 -2.06 1.81
CA THR A 455 1.59 -1.95 3.26
C THR A 455 0.31 -2.32 4.02
N VAL A 456 -0.84 -1.82 3.58
CA VAL A 456 -2.14 -2.10 4.20
C VAL A 456 -2.48 -3.58 4.06
N PHE A 457 -2.27 -4.17 2.87
CA PHE A 457 -2.48 -5.59 2.64
C PHE A 457 -1.59 -6.48 3.51
N ALA A 458 -0.30 -6.14 3.66
CA ALA A 458 0.58 -6.87 4.58
C ALA A 458 0.09 -6.75 6.03
N TYR A 459 -0.34 -5.57 6.45
CA TYR A 459 -0.91 -5.32 7.79
C TYR A 459 -2.22 -6.10 8.03
N MET A 460 -3.07 -6.24 7.02
CA MET A 460 -4.29 -7.05 7.06
C MET A 460 -3.96 -8.52 7.35
N ILE A 461 -2.96 -9.07 6.65
CA ILE A 461 -2.52 -10.45 6.87
C ILE A 461 -1.97 -10.62 8.29
N ASP A 462 -1.08 -9.73 8.71
CA ASP A 462 -0.45 -9.80 10.04
C ASP A 462 -1.52 -9.71 11.15
N SER A 463 -2.54 -8.87 10.97
CA SER A 463 -3.64 -8.68 11.93
C SER A 463 -4.45 -9.96 12.07
N LEU A 464 -4.77 -10.60 10.95
CA LEU A 464 -5.49 -11.86 10.92
C LEU A 464 -4.68 -12.98 11.57
N VAL A 465 -3.38 -13.06 11.27
CA VAL A 465 -2.48 -14.08 11.82
C VAL A 465 -2.37 -13.94 13.34
N GLU A 466 -2.12 -12.73 13.84
CA GLU A 466 -2.07 -12.45 15.28
C GLU A 466 -3.40 -12.77 15.95
N TRP A 467 -4.53 -12.41 15.33
CA TRP A 467 -5.84 -12.76 15.85
C TRP A 467 -6.01 -14.29 15.97
N MET A 468 -5.67 -15.05 14.93
CA MET A 468 -5.81 -16.51 14.93
C MET A 468 -4.97 -17.21 16.01
N ILE A 469 -3.79 -16.66 16.34
CA ILE A 469 -2.91 -17.21 17.38
C ILE A 469 -3.43 -16.87 18.77
N ASN A 470 -3.86 -15.64 18.97
CA ASN A 470 -4.19 -15.11 20.29
C ASN A 470 -5.67 -15.28 20.67
N SER A 471 -6.54 -15.68 19.73
CA SER A 471 -7.97 -15.84 19.96
C SER A 471 -8.29 -17.03 20.87
N LYS A 472 -8.14 -16.84 22.19
CA LYS A 472 -8.99 -17.45 23.22
C LYS A 472 -10.31 -16.67 23.41
N GLN A 473 -10.47 -15.54 22.72
CA GLN A 473 -11.58 -14.61 22.91
C GLN A 473 -12.76 -14.95 21.99
N LYS A 474 -13.88 -15.29 22.62
CA LYS A 474 -15.23 -15.16 22.05
C LYS A 474 -15.46 -13.66 21.80
N ALA A 475 -15.24 -13.17 20.58
CA ALA A 475 -15.60 -11.80 20.24
C ALA A 475 -16.68 -11.80 19.16
N THR A 476 -17.90 -11.55 19.61
CA THR A 476 -19.10 -11.28 18.81
C THR A 476 -19.19 -9.80 18.43
N VAL A 477 -18.06 -9.08 18.32
CA VAL A 477 -18.03 -7.61 18.12
C VAL A 477 -16.82 -7.21 17.28
N ASP A 478 -16.97 -6.12 16.53
CA ASP A 478 -15.91 -5.43 15.79
C ASP A 478 -14.68 -5.14 16.66
N ILE A 479 -13.52 -5.63 16.23
CA ILE A 479 -12.24 -5.36 16.88
C ILE A 479 -11.39 -4.52 15.92
N SER A 480 -10.83 -3.40 16.39
CA SER A 480 -9.86 -2.65 15.59
C SER A 480 -8.57 -3.48 15.41
N ALA A 481 -7.97 -3.46 14.23
CA ALA A 481 -6.69 -4.12 14.00
C ALA A 481 -5.59 -3.63 14.96
N ASP A 482 -5.64 -2.36 15.36
CA ASP A 482 -4.72 -1.77 16.35
C ASP A 482 -4.93 -2.32 17.79
N ASP A 483 -6.08 -2.93 18.08
CA ASP A 483 -6.33 -3.61 19.37
C ASP A 483 -5.84 -5.06 19.36
N ILE A 484 -5.71 -5.66 18.18
CA ILE A 484 -5.22 -7.03 17.97
C ILE A 484 -3.70 -7.03 17.92
N ILE A 485 -3.16 -6.13 17.12
CA ILE A 485 -1.74 -6.00 16.89
C ILE A 485 -1.13 -5.13 17.99
N GLN A 486 -0.01 -5.57 18.56
CA GLN A 486 0.76 -4.72 19.49
C GLN A 486 1.20 -3.43 18.80
N LYS A 487 1.13 -2.29 19.51
CA LYS A 487 1.51 -0.96 19.00
C LYS A 487 2.86 -0.96 18.23
N GLU A 488 3.82 -1.74 18.69
CA GLU A 488 5.15 -1.88 18.07
C GLU A 488 5.08 -2.41 16.62
N THR A 489 4.16 -3.32 16.33
CA THR A 489 3.97 -3.90 15.00
C THR A 489 3.30 -2.89 14.06
N SER A 490 2.29 -2.13 14.49
CA SER A 490 1.72 -1.05 13.66
C SER A 490 2.78 0.02 13.34
N GLU A 491 3.60 0.40 14.33
CA GLU A 491 4.73 1.32 14.13
C GLU A 491 5.78 0.77 13.15
N LYS A 492 6.04 -0.55 13.15
CA LYS A 492 6.99 -1.19 12.22
C LYS A 492 6.60 -0.97 10.76
N TYR A 493 5.33 -1.17 10.40
CA TYR A 493 4.85 -0.91 9.03
C TYR A 493 4.93 0.58 8.67
N ILE A 494 4.53 1.46 9.59
CA ILE A 494 4.60 2.92 9.38
C ILE A 494 6.05 3.37 9.18
N ARG A 495 6.99 2.89 9.99
CA ARG A 495 8.42 3.21 9.86
C ARG A 495 8.99 2.69 8.55
N TYR A 496 8.70 1.44 8.17
CA TYR A 496 9.16 0.88 6.90
C TYR A 496 8.60 1.66 5.70
N PHE A 497 7.31 2.01 5.72
CA PHE A 497 6.71 2.86 4.70
C PHE A 497 7.39 4.23 4.65
N PHE A 498 7.43 4.96 5.77
CA PHE A 498 8.00 6.31 5.87
C PHE A 498 9.45 6.36 5.38
N ASN A 499 10.30 5.47 5.89
CA ASN A 499 11.71 5.43 5.53
C ASN A 499 11.95 5.10 4.05
N SER A 500 10.97 4.51 3.36
CA SER A 500 11.06 4.26 1.92
C SER A 500 10.73 5.48 1.04
N TYR A 501 10.23 6.58 1.62
CA TYR A 501 9.98 7.87 0.95
C TYR A 501 11.01 8.94 1.31
N VAL A 502 11.60 8.84 2.50
CA VAL A 502 12.64 9.76 2.94
C VAL A 502 13.93 9.42 2.19
N ARG A 503 14.47 10.42 1.49
CA ARG A 503 15.74 10.35 0.78
C ARG A 503 16.87 10.88 1.63
#